data_AF-A0A6P0W9S9-F1
#
_entry.id   AF-A0A6P0W9S9-F1
#
_cell.length_a   1.000
_cell.length_b   1.000
_cell.length_c   1.000
_cell.angle_alpha   90.00
_cell.angle_beta   90.00
_cell.angle_gamma   90.00
#
_symmetry.space_group_name_H-M   'P 1'
#
loop_
_entity.id
_entity.type
_entity.pdbx_description
1 polymer ?
#
loop_
_entity_poly.entity_id
_entity_poly.type
_entity_poly.pdbx_seq_one_letter_code
_entity_poly.pdbx_strand_id
1 'polypeptide(L)' 'MKNKKLTIRVTDFERRQLEQEANRRGMTQSELIRSLIARFPDPKDPVRDSSHTHATH' A
#
# COMPACT_ATOMS: atom_id res chain seq x y z
N MET A 1 0.61 4.87 15.43
CA MET A 1 1.38 4.84 14.17
C MET A 1 1.33 6.22 13.52
N LYS A 2 2.44 6.70 12.95
CA LYS A 2 2.44 8.00 12.25
C LYS A 2 1.82 7.78 10.85
N ASN A 3 0.68 8.42 10.59
CA ASN A 3 0.05 8.38 9.27
C ASN A 3 0.91 9.13 8.25
N LYS A 4 1.10 8.56 7.05
CA LYS A 4 1.77 9.22 5.92
C LYS A 4 0.75 9.50 4.82
N LYS A 5 0.88 10.66 4.16
CA LYS A 5 0.05 11.02 3.01
C LYS A 5 0.58 10.32 1.75
N LEU A 6 -0.30 9.63 1.03
CA LEU A 6 -0.04 9.09 -0.29
C LEU A 6 -0.79 9.94 -1.32
N THR A 7 -0.07 10.48 -2.30
CA THR A 7 -0.65 11.23 -3.42
C THR A 7 -0.41 10.43 -4.69
N ILE A 8 -1.46 10.11 -5.44
CA ILE A 8 -1.40 9.33 -6.68
C ILE A 8 -2.09 10.14 -7.77
N ARG A 9 -1.51 10.17 -8.97
CA ARG A 9 -2.18 10.71 -10.16
C ARG A 9 -3.01 9.59 -10.79
N VAL A 10 -4.27 9.87 -11.03
CA VAL A 10 -5.21 8.96 -11.70
C VAL A 10 -6.00 9.74 -12.73
N THR A 11 -6.49 9.05 -13.74
CA THR A 11 -7.46 9.58 -14.70
C THR A 11 -8.84 9.73 -14.05
N ASP A 12 -9.71 10.55 -14.66
CA ASP A 12 -11.10 10.66 -14.23
C ASP A 12 -11.83 9.31 -14.29
N PHE A 13 -11.48 8.47 -15.25
CA PHE A 13 -12.06 7.14 -15.40
C PHE A 13 -11.71 6.24 -14.20
N GLU A 14 -10.43 6.14 -13.84
CA GLU A 14 -9.97 5.36 -12.69
C GLU A 14 -10.57 5.88 -11.38
N ARG A 15 -10.69 7.20 -11.24
CA ARG A 15 -11.34 7.81 -10.08
C ARG A 15 -12.81 7.39 -9.95
N ARG A 16 -13.56 7.38 -11.06
CA ARG A 16 -14.97 6.93 -11.08
C ARG A 16 -15.09 5.43 -10.77
N GLN A 17 -14.20 4.61 -11.32
CA GLN A 17 -14.17 3.18 -11.00
C GLN A 17 -13.94 2.94 -9.50
N LEU A 18 -12.99 3.67 -8.90
CA LEU A 18 -12.71 3.59 -7.47
C LEU A 18 -13.93 4.01 -6.63
N GLU A 19 -14.61 5.08 -7.03
CA GLU A 19 -15.83 5.54 -6.35
C GLU A 19 -16.96 4.52 -6.41
N GLN A 20 -17.23 3.96 -7.59
CA GLN A 20 -18.27 2.95 -7.78
C GLN A 20 -18.01 1.71 -6.94
N GLU A 21 -16.77 1.21 -6.92
CA GLU A 21 -16.42 0.03 -6.14
C GLU A 21 -16.46 0.29 -4.63
N ALA A 22 -16.06 1.49 -4.20
CA ALA A 22 -16.15 1.91 -2.81
C ALA A 22 -17.62 1.94 -2.35
N ASN A 23 -18.50 2.56 -3.15
CA ASN A 23 -19.94 2.60 -2.90
C ASN A 23 -20.56 1.20 -2.87
N ARG A 24 -20.21 0.33 -3.84
CA ARG A 24 -20.70 -1.06 -3.90
C ARG A 24 -20.38 -1.86 -2.65
N ARG A 25 -19.24 -1.58 -2.01
CA ARG A 25 -18.79 -2.24 -0.77
C ARG A 25 -19.20 -1.51 0.50
N GLY A 26 -19.87 -0.36 0.41
CA GLY A 26 -20.23 0.47 1.56
C GLY A 26 -19.03 1.07 2.30
N MET A 27 -17.95 1.39 1.57
CA MET A 27 -16.71 1.95 2.13
C MET A 27 -16.34 3.26 1.45
N THR A 28 -15.46 4.05 2.07
CA THR A 28 -14.83 5.20 1.42
C THR A 28 -13.74 4.75 0.45
N GLN A 29 -13.38 5.60 -0.51
CA GLN A 29 -12.27 5.34 -1.45
C GLN A 29 -10.95 5.08 -0.71
N SER A 30 -10.67 5.82 0.36
CA SER A 30 -9.47 5.65 1.18
C SER A 30 -9.46 4.32 1.95
N GLU A 31 -10.60 3.85 2.42
CA GLU A 31 -10.73 2.53 3.05
C GLU A 31 -10.55 1.42 2.03
N LEU A 32 -11.14 1.56 0.84
CA LEU A 32 -10.95 0.60 -0.25
C LEU A 32 -9.47 0.47 -0.60
N ILE A 33 -8.77 1.59 -0.84
CA ILE A 33 -7.32 1.58 -1.11
C ILE A 33 -6.55 0.91 0.04
N ARG A 34 -6.85 1.25 1.29
CA ARG A 34 -6.19 0.61 2.45
C ARG A 34 -6.47 -0.89 2.55
N SER A 35 -7.70 -1.32 2.24
CA SER A 35 -8.10 -2.73 2.24
C SER A 35 -7.40 -3.52 1.14
N LEU A 36 -7.12 -2.88 0.00
CA LEU A 36 -6.35 -3.47 -1.09
C LEU A 36 -4.87 -3.58 -0.71
N ILE A 37 -4.30 -2.52 -0.14
CA ILE A 37 -2.91 -2.51 0.36
C ILE A 37 -2.71 -3.58 1.45
N ALA A 38 -3.68 -3.78 2.33
CA ALA A 38 -3.62 -4.77 3.41
C ALA A 38 -3.56 -6.23 2.92
N ARG A 39 -3.80 -6.49 1.62
CA ARG A 39 -3.65 -7.83 1.03
C ARG A 39 -2.21 -8.12 0.57
N PHE A 40 -1.35 -7.10 0.55
CA PHE A 40 0.07 -7.29 0.25
C PHE A 40 0.78 -7.93 1.44
N PRO A 41 1.86 -8.71 1.21
CA PRO A 41 2.65 -9.27 2.29
C PRO A 41 3.23 -8.17 3.18
N ASP A 42 3.56 -8.52 4.42
CA ASP A 42 4.23 -7.60 5.34
C ASP A 42 5.52 -7.05 4.70
N PRO A 43 5.82 -5.75 4.87
CA PRO A 43 7.04 -5.17 4.34
C PRO A 43 8.25 -5.86 4.98
N LYS A 44 9.16 -6.36 4.14
CA LYS A 44 10.45 -6.87 4.62
C LYS A 44 11.19 -5.73 5.30
N ASP A 45 11.72 -5.98 6.49
CA ASP A 45 12.55 -5.01 7.21
C ASP A 45 13.83 -4.76 6.39
N PRO A 46 14.06 -3.55 5.85
CA PRO A 46 15.23 -3.29 5.00
C PRO A 46 16.55 -3.35 5.79
N VAL A 47 16.49 -3.44 7.13
CA VAL A 47 17.67 -3.35 8.01
C VAL A 47 18.29 -4.72 8.33
N ARG A 48 17.66 -5.85 7.98
CA ARG A 48 18.18 -7.18 8.35
C ARG A 48 18.97 -7.92 7.27
N ASP A 49 18.85 -7.54 6.00
CA ASP A 49 19.53 -8.24 4.91
C ASP A 49 20.97 -7.71 4.64
N SER A 50 21.44 -6.72 5.39
CA SER A 50 22.78 -6.13 5.25
C SER A 50 23.77 -6.56 6.34
N SER A 51 23.64 -7.76 6.89
CA SER A 51 24.56 -8.26 7.92
C SER A 51 25.00 -9.69 7.66
N HIS A 52 26.31 -9.85 7.48
CA HIS A 52 27.11 -11.08 7.52
C HIS A 52 27.28 -11.91 6.25
N THR A 53 28.14 -11.40 5.36
CA THR A 53 29.28 -12.19 4.88
C THR A 53 30.54 -11.30 4.93
N HIS A 54 31.09 -11.14 6.13
CA HIS A 54 32.49 -10.74 6.28
C HIS A 54 33.32 -12.01 6.38
N ALA A 55 34.42 -12.02 5.64
CA ALA A 55 35.32 -13.13 5.37
C ALA A 55 35.81 -13.93 6.60
N THR A 56 36.10 -15.21 6.37
CA THR A 56 37.23 -15.88 7.04
C THR A 56 38.11 -16.54 5.98
N HIS A 57 39.40 -16.27 6.16
CA HIS A 57 40.61 -16.66 5.42
C HIS A 57 40.68 -18.09 4.91
#